data_AF-A0A7S4MXM5-F1
#
_entry.id   AF-A0A7S4MXM5-F1
#
_cell.length_a   1.000
_cell.length_b   1.000
_cell.length_c   1.000
_cell.angle_alpha   90.00
_cell.angle_beta   90.00
_cell.angle_gamma   90.00
#
_symmetry.space_group_name_H-M   'P 1'
#
loop_
_entity.id
_entity.type
_entity.pdbx_description
1 polymer ?
#
loop_
_entity_poly.entity_id
_entity_poly.type
_entity_poly.pdbx_seq_one_letter_code
_entity_poly.pdbx_strand_id
1 'polypeptide(L)'
;MKAAVDGVVPLEKLGPSPTLEPREVISSVMAALHRSNWDSPTPFYGFEVALRFLAPTHQAKQKKAKPAGFSRFMRQPHKVGQISWNEYRFEGPVIELKGAGADGCDEVYQMCSMRASPSEEWMSTRWKLVLSVSDFGEYVSQPQWLVEAVFANEPDTQEDVEFLRSKQPGAGSEAREADEPRVVVDRVMHALRRMDEPYPLHGAAMATRYCSPRNRASELNPEVFARYLEDPWYSILVEWDEKAEDDDDEGDETGCATDTRRCTKEVDVLVRRDGEDSYTMVSWELSQYDGNWLIDSLNII
;
A
#
# COMPACT_ATOMS: atom_id res chain seq x y z
N MET A 1 53.34 -15.27 -8.34
CA MET A 1 52.43 -14.13 -8.12
C MET A 1 51.73 -13.83 -9.42
N LYS A 2 50.48 -14.29 -9.59
CA LYS A 2 49.61 -13.85 -10.69
C LYS A 2 48.79 -12.68 -10.16
N ALA A 3 48.90 -11.53 -10.80
CA ALA A 3 48.11 -10.35 -10.50
C ALA A 3 46.62 -10.67 -10.69
N ALA A 4 45.80 -10.27 -9.71
CA ALA A 4 44.35 -10.32 -9.80
C ALA A 4 43.89 -9.35 -10.89
N VAL A 5 43.12 -9.86 -11.85
CA VAL A 5 42.41 -9.06 -12.84
C VAL A 5 41.14 -8.54 -12.16
N ASP A 6 40.88 -7.24 -12.29
CA ASP A 6 39.72 -6.52 -11.77
C ASP A 6 38.43 -7.34 -11.87
N GLY A 7 37.83 -7.61 -10.72
CA GLY A 7 36.63 -8.42 -10.57
C GLY A 7 35.40 -7.70 -11.09
N VAL A 8 35.12 -7.81 -12.38
CA VAL A 8 33.82 -7.43 -12.95
C VAL A 8 32.79 -8.42 -12.43
N VAL A 9 31.99 -8.01 -11.45
CA VAL A 9 30.81 -8.76 -11.00
C VAL A 9 29.83 -8.80 -12.17
N PRO A 10 29.35 -9.99 -12.59
CA PRO A 10 28.29 -10.06 -13.60
C PRO A 10 27.08 -9.25 -13.13
N LEU A 11 26.57 -8.36 -13.99
CA LEU A 11 25.40 -7.51 -13.70
C LEU A 11 24.22 -8.32 -13.13
N GLU A 12 24.02 -9.54 -13.63
CA GLU A 12 22.99 -10.49 -13.18
C GLU A 12 23.06 -10.84 -11.67
N LYS A 13 24.24 -10.65 -11.04
CA LYS A 13 24.50 -10.94 -9.63
C LYS A 13 24.50 -9.70 -8.74
N LEU A 14 24.32 -8.50 -9.32
CA LEU A 14 24.24 -7.27 -8.54
C LEU A 14 22.82 -7.09 -8.01
N GLY A 15 22.69 -7.07 -6.68
CA GLY A 15 21.51 -6.56 -5.99
C GLY A 15 21.39 -5.03 -6.11
N PRO A 16 20.29 -4.45 -5.63
CA PRO A 16 20.18 -3.00 -5.49
C PRO A 16 21.18 -2.45 -4.47
N SER A 17 21.54 -1.16 -4.57
CA SER A 17 22.48 -0.58 -3.60
C SER A 17 21.89 -0.63 -2.18
N PRO A 18 22.66 -1.03 -1.16
CA PRO A 18 22.21 -1.06 0.23
C PRO A 18 21.93 0.34 0.81
N THR A 19 22.36 1.40 0.12
CA THR A 19 22.09 2.79 0.51
C THR A 19 20.74 3.31 0.03
N LEU A 20 19.99 2.53 -0.77
CA LEU A 20 18.71 3.00 -1.31
C LEU A 20 17.63 2.98 -0.24
N GLU A 21 16.97 4.12 -0.07
CA GLU A 21 15.78 4.24 0.75
C GLU A 21 14.56 3.58 0.07
N PRO A 22 13.50 3.22 0.81
CA PRO A 22 12.36 2.50 0.27
C PRO A 22 11.72 3.12 -0.99
N ARG A 23 11.60 4.45 -1.03
CA ARG A 23 11.06 5.16 -2.22
C ARG A 23 12.01 5.15 -3.40
N GLU A 24 13.31 5.12 -3.16
CA GLU A 24 14.32 5.04 -4.22
C GLU A 24 14.34 3.64 -4.84
N VAL A 25 14.14 2.61 -4.02
CA VAL A 25 13.89 1.24 -4.49
C VAL A 25 12.65 1.20 -5.38
N ILE A 26 11.50 1.70 -4.90
CA ILE A 26 10.27 1.70 -5.70
C ILE A 26 10.46 2.48 -7.01
N SER A 27 11.08 3.67 -6.95
CA SER A 27 11.34 4.48 -8.14
C SER A 27 12.25 3.77 -9.15
N SER A 28 13.25 3.02 -8.66
CA SER A 28 14.15 2.23 -9.51
C SER A 28 13.40 1.08 -10.19
N VAL A 29 12.52 0.39 -9.47
CA VAL A 29 11.68 -0.67 -10.04
C VAL A 29 10.69 -0.10 -11.04
N MET A 30 10.02 1.01 -10.72
CA MET A 30 9.12 1.71 -11.63
C MET A 30 9.87 2.11 -12.90
N ALA A 31 11.01 2.79 -12.79
CA ALA A 31 11.82 3.17 -13.95
C ALA A 31 12.21 1.95 -14.80
N ALA A 32 12.62 0.84 -14.19
CA ALA A 32 12.93 -0.39 -14.90
C ALA A 32 11.71 -0.98 -15.65
N LEU A 33 10.52 -0.92 -15.03
CA LEU A 33 9.27 -1.42 -15.59
C LEU A 33 8.60 -0.45 -16.57
N HIS A 34 9.10 0.76 -16.74
CA HIS A 34 8.56 1.70 -17.73
C HIS A 34 8.80 1.21 -19.16
N ARG A 35 7.81 1.37 -20.03
CA ARG A 35 7.82 0.85 -21.42
C ARG A 35 9.03 1.29 -22.26
N SER A 36 9.66 2.41 -21.95
CA SER A 36 10.87 2.88 -22.63
C SER A 36 12.11 2.01 -22.34
N ASN A 37 12.09 1.24 -21.26
CA ASN A 37 13.26 0.55 -20.70
C ASN A 37 13.14 -0.98 -20.79
N TRP A 38 12.03 -1.51 -21.32
CA TRP A 38 11.79 -2.96 -21.37
C TRP A 38 12.88 -3.73 -22.12
N ASP A 39 13.34 -3.20 -23.26
CA ASP A 39 14.22 -3.93 -24.19
C ASP A 39 15.55 -3.21 -24.47
N SER A 40 15.92 -2.24 -23.65
CA SER A 40 17.17 -1.47 -23.79
C SER A 40 18.03 -1.60 -22.54
N PRO A 41 19.31 -1.99 -22.65
CA PRO A 41 20.06 -2.24 -23.90
C PRO A 41 19.78 -3.60 -24.57
N THR A 42 19.08 -4.53 -23.91
CA THR A 42 18.80 -5.87 -24.43
C THR A 42 17.34 -6.27 -24.19
N PRO A 43 16.79 -7.25 -24.93
CA PRO A 43 15.42 -7.71 -24.72
C PRO A 43 15.15 -8.09 -23.27
N PHE A 44 14.01 -7.63 -22.74
CA PHE A 44 13.57 -7.81 -21.35
C PHE A 44 14.49 -7.21 -20.27
N TYR A 45 15.43 -6.33 -20.60
CA TYR A 45 16.34 -5.71 -19.66
C TYR A 45 15.63 -5.05 -18.47
N GLY A 46 14.59 -4.25 -18.71
CA GLY A 46 13.83 -3.62 -17.63
C GLY A 46 13.22 -4.62 -16.64
N PHE A 47 12.71 -5.74 -17.16
CA PHE A 47 12.17 -6.83 -16.33
C PHE A 47 13.27 -7.59 -15.59
N GLU A 48 14.44 -7.75 -16.20
CA GLU A 48 15.61 -8.32 -15.53
C GLU A 48 16.07 -7.46 -14.35
N VAL A 49 16.14 -6.14 -14.55
CA VAL A 49 16.48 -5.18 -13.49
C VAL A 49 15.44 -5.25 -12.37
N ALA A 50 14.14 -5.18 -12.68
CA ALA A 50 13.07 -5.28 -11.69
C ALA A 50 13.16 -6.57 -10.85
N LEU A 51 13.49 -7.71 -11.48
CA LEU A 51 13.67 -8.98 -10.78
C LEU A 51 14.81 -8.94 -9.75
N ARG A 52 15.83 -8.07 -9.88
CA ARG A 52 16.94 -7.95 -8.91
C ARG A 52 16.50 -7.30 -7.61
N PHE A 53 15.53 -6.39 -7.66
CA PHE A 53 14.97 -5.70 -6.50
C PHE A 53 13.96 -6.53 -5.70
N LEU A 54 13.57 -7.71 -6.18
CA LEU A 54 12.63 -8.56 -5.46
C LEU A 54 13.30 -9.29 -4.30
N ALA A 55 12.62 -9.36 -3.17
CA ALA A 55 13.07 -10.07 -1.98
C ALA A 55 13.18 -11.59 -2.24
N PRO A 56 14.08 -12.32 -1.54
CA PRO A 56 14.22 -13.78 -1.72
C PRO A 56 12.92 -14.56 -1.49
N THR A 57 12.06 -14.05 -0.62
CA THR A 57 10.74 -14.57 -0.26
C THR A 57 9.65 -14.24 -1.28
N HIS A 58 9.85 -13.23 -2.14
CA HIS A 58 8.92 -12.86 -3.18
C HIS A 58 8.62 -14.04 -4.13
N GLN A 59 7.34 -14.26 -4.45
CA GLN A 59 6.87 -15.42 -5.22
C GLN A 59 7.62 -15.63 -6.56
N ALA A 60 7.88 -14.55 -7.31
CA ALA A 60 8.66 -14.61 -8.55
C ALA A 60 10.12 -15.08 -8.34
N LYS A 61 10.77 -14.71 -7.22
CA LYS A 61 12.12 -15.19 -6.88
C LYS A 61 12.09 -16.66 -6.49
N GLN A 62 11.14 -17.08 -5.65
CA GLN A 62 10.96 -18.48 -5.26
C GLN A 62 10.70 -19.39 -6.48
N LYS A 63 9.89 -18.92 -7.44
CA LYS A 63 9.60 -19.63 -8.69
C LYS A 63 10.71 -19.53 -9.73
N LYS A 64 11.84 -18.88 -9.42
CA LYS A 64 12.97 -18.64 -10.34
C LYS A 64 12.52 -18.05 -11.68
N ALA A 65 11.65 -17.03 -11.61
CA ALA A 65 11.09 -16.39 -12.78
C ALA A 65 12.21 -15.83 -13.68
N LYS A 66 12.10 -16.12 -14.98
CA LYS A 66 12.98 -15.53 -16.01
C LYS A 66 12.39 -14.19 -16.48
N PRO A 67 13.19 -13.23 -16.99
CA PRO A 67 12.70 -11.92 -17.43
C PRO A 67 11.50 -11.98 -18.39
N ALA A 68 11.54 -12.85 -19.41
CA ALA A 68 10.42 -13.05 -20.33
C ALA A 68 9.14 -13.58 -19.65
N GLY A 69 9.29 -14.49 -18.69
CA GLY A 69 8.16 -15.00 -17.89
C GLY A 69 7.58 -13.94 -16.96
N PHE A 70 8.44 -13.12 -16.36
CA PHE A 70 8.03 -12.00 -15.52
C PHE A 70 7.31 -10.92 -16.33
N SER A 71 7.78 -10.61 -17.54
CA SER A 71 7.09 -9.72 -18.48
C SER A 71 5.67 -10.22 -18.79
N ARG A 72 5.49 -11.52 -19.07
CA ARG A 72 4.16 -12.10 -19.30
C ARG A 72 3.27 -12.01 -18.06
N PHE A 73 3.82 -12.19 -16.87
CA PHE A 73 3.09 -12.04 -15.61
C PHE A 73 2.62 -10.60 -15.39
N MET A 74 3.47 -9.60 -15.63
CA MET A 74 3.13 -8.19 -15.48
C MET A 74 2.09 -7.69 -16.49
N ARG A 75 1.96 -8.38 -17.63
CA ARG A 75 0.92 -8.10 -18.65
C ARG A 75 -0.46 -8.67 -18.32
N GLN A 76 -0.62 -9.34 -17.18
CA GLN A 76 -1.95 -9.77 -16.73
C GLN A 76 -2.84 -8.54 -16.46
N PRO A 77 -4.16 -8.62 -16.73
CA PRO A 77 -5.06 -7.46 -16.64
C PRO A 77 -4.95 -6.67 -15.32
N HIS A 78 -4.86 -7.36 -14.19
CA HIS A 78 -4.78 -6.75 -12.86
C HIS A 78 -3.38 -6.24 -12.46
N LYS A 79 -2.38 -6.35 -13.35
CA LYS A 79 -0.98 -5.87 -13.14
C LYS A 79 -0.53 -4.88 -14.20
N VAL A 80 -1.29 -4.75 -15.28
CA VAL A 80 -0.89 -3.98 -16.45
C VAL A 80 -0.66 -2.50 -16.12
N GLY A 81 -1.41 -1.94 -15.17
CA GLY A 81 -1.23 -0.56 -14.71
C GLY A 81 0.19 -0.26 -14.22
N GLN A 82 0.87 -1.25 -13.62
CA GLN A 82 2.26 -1.13 -13.12
C GLN A 82 3.29 -1.01 -14.24
N ILE A 83 2.92 -1.29 -15.49
CA ILE A 83 3.81 -1.24 -16.66
C ILE A 83 3.27 -0.32 -17.78
N SER A 84 2.02 0.14 -17.71
CA SER A 84 1.39 1.00 -18.72
C SER A 84 1.28 2.47 -18.33
N TRP A 85 1.82 2.87 -17.17
CA TRP A 85 1.74 4.24 -16.67
C TRP A 85 2.58 5.25 -17.47
N ASN A 86 2.17 6.52 -17.41
CA ASN A 86 2.92 7.70 -17.86
C ASN A 86 3.36 8.58 -16.69
N GLU A 87 2.54 8.63 -15.64
CA GLU A 87 2.81 9.39 -14.43
C GLU A 87 2.60 8.48 -13.22
N TYR A 88 3.45 8.62 -12.19
CA TYR A 88 3.24 8.01 -10.90
C TYR A 88 3.57 8.99 -9.77
N ARG A 89 2.97 8.81 -8.60
CA ARG A 89 3.22 9.61 -7.40
C ARG A 89 3.22 8.75 -6.15
N PHE A 90 4.03 9.13 -5.16
CA PHE A 90 3.93 8.57 -3.81
C PHE A 90 2.80 9.24 -3.05
N GLU A 91 2.03 8.43 -2.33
CA GLU A 91 0.96 8.90 -1.47
C GLU A 91 1.32 8.68 0.01
N GLY A 92 1.02 9.67 0.84
CA GLY A 92 1.38 9.64 2.26
C GLY A 92 2.90 9.55 2.49
N PRO A 93 3.34 9.31 3.73
CA PRO A 93 4.70 8.92 4.10
C PRO A 93 4.95 7.41 3.89
N VAL A 94 6.20 6.98 4.01
CA VAL A 94 6.54 5.55 4.14
C VAL A 94 6.10 5.10 5.53
N ILE A 95 5.42 3.97 5.64
CA ILE A 95 5.00 3.38 6.92
C ILE A 95 6.01 2.32 7.33
N GLU A 96 6.67 2.51 8.47
CA GLU A 96 7.63 1.54 9.02
C GLU A 96 6.98 0.59 10.04
N LEU A 97 7.06 -0.72 9.78
CA LEU A 97 6.81 -1.76 10.76
C LEU A 97 8.14 -2.40 11.16
N LYS A 98 8.61 -2.05 12.35
CA LYS A 98 9.77 -2.72 12.94
C LYS A 98 9.40 -4.12 13.38
N GLY A 99 10.24 -5.09 13.01
CA GLY A 99 10.07 -6.47 13.43
C GLY A 99 10.13 -6.59 14.96
N ALA A 100 9.06 -7.09 15.58
CA ALA A 100 9.06 -7.37 17.02
C ALA A 100 9.75 -8.72 17.28
N GLY A 101 11.08 -8.71 17.47
CA GLY A 101 11.85 -9.88 17.92
C GLY A 101 13.04 -10.26 17.03
N ALA A 102 13.75 -11.33 17.42
CA ALA A 102 15.01 -11.79 16.79
C ALA A 102 14.87 -12.25 15.33
N ASP A 103 13.66 -12.58 14.89
CA ASP A 103 13.32 -13.02 13.52
C ASP A 103 12.48 -11.97 12.76
N GLY A 104 12.19 -10.83 13.38
CA GLY A 104 11.38 -9.78 12.77
C GLY A 104 12.20 -9.03 11.72
N CYS A 105 11.89 -9.24 10.44
CA CYS A 105 12.43 -8.38 9.39
C CYS A 105 11.75 -7.02 9.47
N ASP A 106 12.53 -5.93 9.43
CA ASP A 106 11.96 -4.61 9.24
C ASP A 106 11.24 -4.58 7.88
N GLU A 107 9.97 -4.19 7.90
CA GLU A 107 9.16 -4.08 6.70
C GLU A 107 8.57 -2.68 6.60
N VAL A 108 8.42 -2.22 5.36
CA VAL A 108 7.89 -0.90 5.07
C VAL A 108 6.81 -0.99 4.00
N TYR A 109 5.83 -0.11 4.14
CA TYR A 109 4.72 0.00 3.23
C TYR A 109 4.68 1.39 2.62
N GLN A 110 4.50 1.46 1.30
CA GLN A 110 4.39 2.73 0.58
C GLN A 110 3.26 2.64 -0.45
N MET A 111 2.33 3.58 -0.38
CA MET A 111 1.28 3.72 -1.39
C MET A 111 1.79 4.50 -2.60
N CYS A 112 1.47 4.04 -3.80
CA CYS A 112 1.92 4.60 -5.06
C CYS A 112 0.78 4.57 -6.07
N SER A 113 0.37 5.74 -6.55
CA SER A 113 -0.64 5.85 -7.60
C SER A 113 0.01 6.09 -8.94
N MET A 114 -0.61 5.56 -10.00
CA MET A 114 -0.12 5.63 -11.37
C MET A 114 -1.27 5.78 -12.38
N ARG A 115 -1.05 6.49 -13.48
CA ARG A 115 -2.04 6.64 -14.56
C ARG A 115 -1.38 6.60 -15.94
N ALA A 116 -2.08 6.10 -16.95
CA ALA A 116 -1.53 5.99 -18.30
C ALA A 116 -1.65 7.27 -19.14
N SER A 117 -2.50 8.22 -18.74
CA SER A 117 -2.59 9.54 -19.39
C SER A 117 -3.14 10.59 -18.42
N PRO A 118 -2.99 11.91 -18.69
CA PRO A 118 -3.52 12.96 -17.82
C PRO A 118 -5.04 12.93 -17.62
N SER A 119 -5.76 12.32 -18.57
CA SER A 119 -7.22 12.15 -18.56
C SER A 119 -7.68 10.80 -18.00
N GLU A 120 -6.76 9.87 -17.76
CA GLU A 120 -7.07 8.58 -17.14
C GLU A 120 -6.99 8.68 -15.62
N GLU A 121 -7.79 7.82 -14.98
CA GLU A 121 -7.87 7.70 -13.51
C GLU A 121 -6.58 7.10 -12.93
N TRP A 122 -6.33 7.39 -11.66
CA TRP A 122 -5.12 7.01 -10.95
C TRP A 122 -5.25 5.63 -10.33
N MET A 123 -4.67 4.58 -10.89
CA MET A 123 -4.56 3.29 -10.23
C MET A 123 -3.63 3.36 -9.00
N SER A 124 -4.13 2.99 -7.82
CA SER A 124 -3.32 2.97 -6.60
C SER A 124 -2.71 1.59 -6.34
N THR A 125 -1.49 1.54 -5.82
CA THR A 125 -0.81 0.29 -5.49
C THR A 125 -0.08 0.41 -4.17
N ARG A 126 -0.22 -0.58 -3.29
CA ARG A 126 0.55 -0.67 -2.05
C ARG A 126 1.78 -1.54 -2.27
N TRP A 127 2.95 -0.95 -2.04
CA TRP A 127 4.24 -1.62 -2.11
C TRP A 127 4.65 -2.06 -0.71
N LYS A 128 4.98 -3.34 -0.56
CA LYS A 128 5.60 -3.89 0.64
C LYS A 128 7.07 -4.17 0.34
N LEU A 129 7.97 -3.57 1.11
CA LEU A 129 9.39 -3.88 1.06
C LEU A 129 9.83 -4.46 2.40
N VAL A 130 10.82 -5.33 2.34
CA VAL A 130 11.45 -5.94 3.51
C VAL A 130 12.94 -5.66 3.48
N LEU A 131 13.51 -5.38 4.65
CA LEU A 131 14.94 -5.28 4.81
C LEU A 131 15.52 -6.68 4.83
N SER A 132 16.30 -7.03 3.80
CA SER A 132 16.85 -8.37 3.65
C SER A 132 18.36 -8.30 3.49
N VAL A 133 19.07 -9.21 4.15
CA VAL A 133 20.51 -9.38 3.96
C VAL A 133 20.74 -10.13 2.66
N SER A 134 21.36 -9.48 1.69
CA SER A 134 21.56 -10.05 0.37
C SER A 134 22.89 -9.59 -0.22
N ASP A 135 23.43 -10.41 -1.12
CA ASP A 135 24.75 -10.19 -1.71
C ASP A 135 24.69 -9.05 -2.74
N PHE A 136 25.46 -7.99 -2.50
CA PHE A 136 25.65 -6.89 -3.44
C PHE A 136 26.88 -7.13 -4.33
N GLY A 137 26.95 -8.28 -5.01
CA GLY A 137 28.07 -8.59 -5.91
C GLY A 137 29.46 -8.78 -5.29
N GLU A 138 29.67 -8.32 -4.05
CA GLU A 138 30.85 -8.54 -3.23
C GLU A 138 30.64 -9.71 -2.27
N TYR A 139 31.73 -10.19 -1.65
CA TYR A 139 31.73 -11.25 -0.64
C TYR A 139 31.07 -10.86 0.69
N VAL A 140 30.40 -9.70 0.76
CA VAL A 140 29.80 -9.16 1.98
C VAL A 140 28.32 -8.93 1.74
N SER A 141 27.49 -9.76 2.37
CA SER A 141 26.04 -9.56 2.38
C SER A 141 25.72 -8.33 3.24
N GLN A 142 24.91 -7.42 2.71
CA GLN A 142 24.49 -6.20 3.41
C GLN A 142 22.96 -6.13 3.48
N PRO A 143 22.40 -5.51 4.54
CA PRO A 143 20.97 -5.25 4.59
C PRO A 143 20.59 -4.27 3.49
N GLN A 144 19.59 -4.63 2.68
CA GLN A 144 19.07 -3.79 1.61
C GLN A 144 17.54 -3.94 1.51
N TRP A 145 16.86 -2.85 1.19
CA TRP A 145 15.42 -2.87 0.98
C TRP A 145 15.07 -3.56 -0.33
N LEU A 146 14.20 -4.58 -0.25
CA LEU A 146 13.76 -5.37 -1.40
C LEU A 146 12.24 -5.45 -1.44
N VAL A 147 11.66 -5.50 -2.64
CA VAL A 147 10.22 -5.60 -2.85
C VAL A 147 9.74 -7.02 -2.54
N GLU A 148 8.87 -7.15 -1.54
CA GLU A 148 8.23 -8.41 -1.15
C GLU A 148 6.89 -8.61 -1.88
N ALA A 149 6.12 -7.54 -2.04
CA ALA A 149 4.84 -7.58 -2.75
C ALA A 149 4.42 -6.20 -3.27
N VAL A 150 3.58 -6.23 -4.32
CA VAL A 150 2.84 -5.05 -4.81
C VAL A 150 1.37 -5.45 -4.93
N PHE A 151 0.53 -4.85 -4.09
CA PHE A 151 -0.91 -5.04 -4.05
C PHE A 151 -1.57 -3.95 -4.90
N ALA A 152 -2.32 -4.33 -5.94
CA ALA A 152 -2.98 -3.36 -6.80
C ALA A 152 -4.39 -3.06 -6.28
N ASN A 153 -4.70 -1.77 -6.16
CA ASN A 153 -6.02 -1.22 -5.87
C ASN A 153 -6.54 -0.47 -7.11
N GLU A 154 -7.84 -0.45 -7.27
CA GLU A 154 -8.55 0.16 -8.41
C GLU A 154 -8.50 1.70 -8.38
N PRO A 155 -8.85 2.40 -9.47
CA PRO A 155 -8.28 3.72 -9.76
C PRO A 155 -8.94 4.93 -9.08
N ASP A 156 -8.22 5.73 -8.28
CA ASP A 156 -8.69 6.92 -7.56
C ASP A 156 -9.49 7.93 -8.41
N THR A 157 -10.46 8.57 -7.76
CA THR A 157 -11.36 9.60 -8.30
C THR A 157 -10.72 10.98 -8.38
N GLN A 158 -11.33 11.90 -9.14
CA GLN A 158 -10.89 13.29 -9.20
C GLN A 158 -11.04 14.04 -7.86
N GLU A 159 -12.03 13.66 -7.02
CA GLU A 159 -12.22 14.23 -5.68
C GLU A 159 -11.10 13.81 -4.71
N ASP A 160 -10.67 12.54 -4.78
CA ASP A 160 -9.51 12.04 -4.00
C ASP A 160 -8.21 12.73 -4.43
N VAL A 161 -8.06 13.00 -5.73
CA VAL A 161 -6.91 13.71 -6.30
C VAL A 161 -6.88 15.18 -5.88
N GLU A 162 -8.02 15.86 -5.84
CA GLU A 162 -8.13 17.26 -5.38
C GLU A 162 -7.89 17.38 -3.88
N PHE A 163 -8.36 16.43 -3.07
CA PHE A 163 -8.05 16.33 -1.65
C PHE A 163 -6.55 16.07 -1.38
N LEU A 164 -5.90 15.20 -2.17
CA LEU A 164 -4.47 14.95 -2.02
C LEU A 164 -3.60 16.10 -2.56
N ARG A 165 -4.09 16.83 -3.57
CA ARG A 165 -3.44 18.04 -4.12
C ARG A 165 -3.54 19.22 -3.17
N SER A 166 -4.67 19.41 -2.48
CA SER A 166 -4.80 20.46 -1.46
C SER A 166 -3.84 20.26 -0.27
N LYS A 167 -3.23 19.06 -0.15
CA LYS A 167 -2.21 18.71 0.86
C LYS A 167 -0.77 18.51 0.30
N GLN A 168 -0.48 18.90 -0.95
CA GLN A 168 0.91 18.92 -1.48
C GLN A 168 1.70 20.14 -0.98
N PRO A 169 2.95 19.97 -0.48
CA PRO A 169 3.76 21.08 0.03
C PRO A 169 4.32 21.89 -1.15
N GLY A 170 3.75 23.08 -1.37
CA GLY A 170 4.16 23.98 -2.46
C GLY A 170 3.68 25.43 -2.38
N ALA A 171 2.80 25.79 -1.45
CA ALA A 171 2.48 27.18 -1.14
C ALA A 171 2.10 27.29 0.34
N GLY A 172 3.01 27.78 1.17
CA GLY A 172 2.76 28.02 2.59
C GLY A 172 3.08 26.82 3.47
N SER A 173 4.14 26.96 4.25
CA SER A 173 4.46 26.10 5.40
C SER A 173 3.42 26.36 6.49
N GLU A 174 2.32 25.61 6.50
CA GLU A 174 1.50 25.41 7.69
C GLU A 174 1.46 23.92 8.02
N ALA A 175 1.53 23.60 9.31
CA ALA A 175 1.59 22.24 9.82
C ALA A 175 0.42 21.42 9.26
N ARG A 176 0.75 20.26 8.67
CA ARG A 176 -0.25 19.29 8.20
C ARG A 176 -1.15 18.88 9.38
N GLU A 177 -2.42 19.28 9.36
CA GLU A 177 -3.42 18.63 10.19
C GLU A 177 -3.62 17.20 9.68
N ALA A 178 -3.17 16.24 10.49
CA ALA A 178 -3.50 14.83 10.33
C ALA A 178 -5.04 14.69 10.33
N ASP A 179 -5.61 13.95 9.39
CA ASP A 179 -7.05 13.66 9.40
C ASP A 179 -7.40 13.01 10.76
N GLU A 180 -8.45 13.46 11.45
CA GLU A 180 -8.87 12.81 12.70
C GLU A 180 -9.36 11.37 12.44
N PRO A 181 -9.22 10.43 13.39
CA PRO A 181 -9.64 9.04 13.21
C PRO A 181 -11.07 8.89 12.69
N ARG A 182 -11.97 9.74 13.19
CA ARG A 182 -13.37 9.76 12.81
C ARG A 182 -13.59 10.18 11.35
N VAL A 183 -12.77 11.10 10.84
CA VAL A 183 -12.78 11.49 9.41
C VAL A 183 -12.35 10.32 8.54
N VAL A 184 -11.39 9.49 8.98
CA VAL A 184 -10.98 8.28 8.26
C VAL A 184 -12.12 7.26 8.20
N VAL A 185 -12.77 6.99 9.34
CA VAL A 185 -13.90 6.04 9.41
C VAL A 185 -15.07 6.53 8.55
N ASP A 186 -15.45 7.81 8.67
CA ASP A 186 -16.52 8.39 7.88
C ASP A 186 -16.26 8.27 6.38
N ARG A 187 -15.03 8.54 5.96
CA ARG A 187 -14.63 8.42 4.55
C ARG A 187 -14.76 6.99 4.05
N VAL A 188 -14.25 6.02 4.81
CA VAL A 188 -14.32 4.60 4.43
C VAL A 188 -15.78 4.13 4.38
N MET A 189 -16.58 4.46 5.39
CA MET A 189 -18.00 4.10 5.44
C MET A 189 -18.79 4.70 4.26
N HIS A 190 -18.56 5.97 3.92
CA HIS A 190 -19.21 6.60 2.77
C HIS A 190 -18.81 5.94 1.44
N ALA A 191 -17.52 5.61 1.28
CA ALA A 191 -17.05 4.93 0.08
C ALA A 191 -17.63 3.51 -0.03
N LEU A 192 -17.69 2.76 1.08
CA LEU A 192 -18.32 1.43 1.13
C LEU A 192 -19.81 1.51 0.77
N ARG A 193 -20.54 2.50 1.27
CA ARG A 193 -21.96 2.69 0.96
C ARG A 193 -22.22 2.90 -0.54
N ARG A 194 -21.26 3.53 -1.23
CA ARG A 194 -21.27 3.76 -2.67
C ARG A 194 -20.24 2.88 -3.37
N MET A 195 -20.36 1.57 -3.14
CA MET A 195 -19.37 0.57 -3.50
C MET A 195 -18.78 0.70 -4.92
N ASP A 196 -19.63 0.99 -5.91
CA ASP A 196 -19.28 1.07 -7.33
C ASP A 196 -19.27 2.49 -7.89
N GLU A 197 -19.33 3.51 -7.03
CA GLU A 197 -19.21 4.91 -7.46
C GLU A 197 -17.92 5.52 -6.94
N PRO A 198 -17.19 6.26 -7.80
CA PRO A 198 -17.57 6.61 -9.18
C PRO A 198 -17.13 5.57 -10.23
N TYR A 199 -16.45 4.50 -9.82
CA TYR A 199 -16.10 3.35 -10.65
C TYR A 199 -16.33 2.05 -9.87
N PRO A 200 -16.47 0.90 -10.56
CA PRO A 200 -16.69 -0.39 -9.89
C PRO A 200 -15.67 -0.63 -8.78
N LEU A 201 -16.12 -1.16 -7.64
CA LEU A 201 -15.26 -1.52 -6.49
C LEU A 201 -14.49 -0.35 -5.84
N HIS A 202 -14.85 0.91 -6.11
CA HIS A 202 -14.28 2.08 -5.44
C HIS A 202 -14.31 1.96 -3.92
N GLY A 203 -15.44 1.56 -3.33
CA GLY A 203 -15.58 1.40 -1.88
C GLY A 203 -14.59 0.41 -1.28
N ALA A 204 -14.39 -0.73 -1.94
CA ALA A 204 -13.38 -1.71 -1.55
C ALA A 204 -11.95 -1.17 -1.68
N ALA A 205 -11.65 -0.47 -2.77
CA ALA A 205 -10.33 0.13 -2.98
C ALA A 205 -9.99 1.16 -1.90
N MET A 206 -10.98 1.97 -1.50
CA MET A 206 -10.85 2.93 -0.40
C MET A 206 -10.65 2.22 0.95
N ALA A 207 -11.46 1.22 1.26
CA ALA A 207 -11.34 0.49 2.52
C ALA A 207 -9.96 -0.17 2.66
N THR A 208 -9.48 -0.89 1.64
CA THR A 208 -8.16 -1.55 1.69
C THR A 208 -7.01 -0.53 1.75
N ARG A 209 -7.18 0.66 1.15
CA ARG A 209 -6.21 1.79 1.23
C ARG A 209 -6.05 2.34 2.65
N TYR A 210 -7.13 2.36 3.43
CA TYR A 210 -7.09 2.81 4.83
C TYR A 210 -6.81 1.71 5.84
N CYS A 211 -6.83 0.44 5.44
CA CYS A 211 -6.35 -0.65 6.30
C CYS A 211 -4.86 -0.48 6.63
N SER A 212 -4.54 -0.63 7.92
CA SER A 212 -3.15 -0.66 8.38
C SER A 212 -2.43 -1.90 7.86
N PRO A 213 -1.10 -1.92 7.82
CA PRO A 213 -0.39 -3.11 7.37
C PRO A 213 -0.51 -4.31 8.34
N ARG A 214 -1.07 -4.12 9.55
CA ARG A 214 -1.43 -5.23 10.45
C ARG A 214 -2.79 -5.84 10.10
N ASN A 215 -3.65 -5.08 9.44
CA ASN A 215 -4.94 -5.56 8.98
C ASN A 215 -4.72 -6.42 7.72
N ARG A 216 -5.15 -7.70 7.75
CA ARG A 216 -4.99 -8.62 6.61
C ARG A 216 -5.72 -8.15 5.35
N ALA A 217 -6.77 -7.35 5.49
CA ALA A 217 -7.45 -6.75 4.35
C ALA A 217 -6.55 -5.80 3.55
N SER A 218 -5.48 -5.28 4.16
CA SER A 218 -4.50 -4.41 3.49
C SER A 218 -3.72 -5.09 2.36
N GLU A 219 -3.73 -6.42 2.33
CA GLU A 219 -3.06 -7.26 1.32
C GLU A 219 -4.03 -7.79 0.25
N LEU A 220 -5.33 -7.54 0.41
CA LEU A 220 -6.34 -7.98 -0.54
C LEU A 220 -6.46 -6.99 -1.70
N ASN A 221 -6.73 -7.50 -2.90
CA ASN A 221 -7.20 -6.65 -3.98
C ASN A 221 -8.69 -6.27 -3.73
N PRO A 222 -9.19 -5.18 -4.35
CA PRO A 222 -10.56 -4.72 -4.13
C PRO A 222 -11.63 -5.77 -4.47
N GLU A 223 -11.45 -6.52 -5.57
CA GLU A 223 -12.36 -7.61 -5.95
C GLU A 223 -12.53 -8.67 -4.86
N VAL A 224 -11.43 -9.11 -4.22
CA VAL A 224 -11.47 -10.12 -3.17
C VAL A 224 -12.03 -9.52 -1.88
N PHE A 225 -11.69 -8.27 -1.57
CA PHE A 225 -12.26 -7.55 -0.43
C PHE A 225 -13.78 -7.39 -0.56
N ALA A 226 -14.28 -7.03 -1.74
CA ALA A 226 -15.70 -6.87 -2.03
C ALA A 226 -16.50 -8.15 -1.75
N ARG A 227 -15.94 -9.32 -2.06
CA ARG A 227 -16.58 -10.62 -1.75
C ARG A 227 -16.76 -10.87 -0.25
N TYR A 228 -15.93 -10.28 0.61
CA TYR A 228 -16.15 -10.36 2.06
C TYR A 228 -17.34 -9.50 2.48
N LEU A 229 -17.60 -8.39 1.81
CA LEU A 229 -18.75 -7.52 2.09
C LEU A 229 -20.09 -8.15 1.67
N GLU A 230 -20.07 -9.15 0.79
CA GLU A 230 -21.25 -9.97 0.45
C GLU A 230 -21.63 -10.95 1.58
N ASP A 231 -20.75 -11.21 2.55
CA ASP A 231 -21.07 -12.03 3.71
C ASP A 231 -22.10 -11.29 4.59
N PRO A 232 -23.20 -11.94 5.02
CA PRO A 232 -24.22 -11.33 5.87
C PRO A 232 -23.67 -10.64 7.12
N TRP A 233 -22.53 -11.09 7.65
CA TRP A 233 -21.89 -10.45 8.80
C TRP A 233 -21.34 -9.06 8.48
N TYR A 234 -20.79 -8.86 7.27
CA TYR A 234 -20.16 -7.60 6.84
C TYR A 234 -21.07 -6.73 5.98
N SER A 235 -22.21 -7.25 5.51
CA SER A 235 -23.11 -6.52 4.60
C SER A 235 -23.66 -5.23 5.21
N ILE A 236 -23.74 -5.15 6.55
CA ILE A 236 -24.15 -3.93 7.25
C ILE A 236 -23.21 -2.74 6.97
N LEU A 237 -21.94 -2.97 6.62
CA LEU A 237 -20.98 -1.91 6.28
C LEU A 237 -21.31 -1.21 4.95
N VAL A 238 -22.08 -1.87 4.08
CA VAL A 238 -22.47 -1.38 2.75
C VAL A 238 -23.97 -1.09 2.61
N GLU A 239 -24.82 -1.69 3.46
CA GLU A 239 -26.28 -1.64 3.34
C GLU A 239 -26.98 -0.63 4.27
N TRP A 240 -26.26 0.05 5.16
CA TRP A 240 -26.86 0.97 6.12
C TRP A 240 -27.53 2.19 5.46
N ASP A 241 -28.63 2.67 6.05
CA ASP A 241 -29.38 3.84 5.55
C ASP A 241 -29.28 5.03 6.50
N GLU A 242 -29.17 4.76 7.80
CA GLU A 242 -28.95 5.76 8.82
C GLU A 242 -27.62 5.51 9.54
N LYS A 243 -26.89 6.61 9.78
CA LYS A 243 -25.69 6.65 10.60
C LYS A 243 -25.94 7.62 11.74
N ALA A 244 -25.83 7.14 12.97
CA ALA A 244 -25.88 7.96 14.17
C ALA A 244 -24.47 8.06 14.78
N GLU A 245 -24.25 9.18 15.45
CA GLU A 245 -23.08 9.37 16.29
C GLU A 245 -23.34 8.66 17.61
N ASP A 246 -22.37 7.88 18.10
CA ASP A 246 -22.42 7.46 19.49
C ASP A 246 -22.03 8.66 20.36
N ASP A 247 -22.98 9.12 21.19
CA ASP A 247 -22.81 10.26 22.09
C ASP A 247 -21.93 9.90 23.31
N ASP A 248 -21.68 8.60 23.53
CA ASP A 248 -20.79 8.08 24.58
C ASP A 248 -19.32 8.02 24.14
N ASP A 249 -18.97 8.55 22.95
CA ASP A 249 -17.61 8.68 22.42
C ASP A 249 -16.82 9.79 23.16
N GLU A 250 -16.85 9.78 24.51
CA GLU A 250 -15.80 10.36 25.35
C GLU A 250 -14.55 9.49 25.16
N GLY A 251 -13.95 9.55 23.97
CA GLY A 251 -12.91 8.64 23.52
C GLY A 251 -11.86 8.42 24.60
N ASP A 252 -11.86 7.22 25.18
CA ASP A 252 -10.81 6.78 26.08
C ASP A 252 -9.52 6.76 25.26
N GLU A 253 -8.71 7.82 25.36
CA GLU A 253 -7.33 7.83 24.88
C GLU A 253 -6.58 6.76 25.65
N THR A 254 -6.70 5.53 25.18
CA THR A 254 -6.05 4.37 25.76
C THR A 254 -4.56 4.48 25.43
N GLY A 255 -3.85 5.27 26.25
CA GLY A 255 -2.40 5.29 26.32
C GLY A 255 -1.69 6.05 25.20
N CYS A 256 -1.75 7.38 25.23
CA CYS A 256 -0.58 8.19 24.84
C CYS A 256 0.53 8.00 25.89
N ALA A 257 1.06 6.77 26.02
CA ALA A 257 2.17 6.49 26.91
C ALA A 257 3.40 7.25 26.39
N THR A 258 4.00 8.03 27.28
CA THR A 258 5.16 8.92 27.07
C THR A 258 6.46 8.20 26.69
N ASP A 259 6.40 6.99 26.15
CA ASP A 259 7.55 6.24 25.68
C ASP A 259 7.17 5.43 24.43
N THR A 260 7.62 5.92 23.27
CA THR A 260 7.63 5.21 21.97
C THR A 260 6.29 4.87 21.26
N ARG A 261 5.90 5.80 20.37
CA ARG A 261 5.75 5.55 18.91
C ARG A 261 4.43 5.02 18.30
N ARG A 262 3.28 4.99 19.00
CA ARG A 262 1.98 4.76 18.32
C ARG A 262 0.78 5.20 19.16
N CYS A 263 -0.08 6.08 18.63
CA CYS A 263 -1.36 6.43 19.23
C CYS A 263 -2.44 5.51 18.66
N THR A 264 -3.24 4.88 19.51
CA THR A 264 -4.40 4.07 19.14
C THR A 264 -5.68 4.82 19.52
N LYS A 265 -6.73 4.70 18.69
CA LYS A 265 -8.05 5.24 18.99
C LYS A 265 -9.12 4.29 18.50
N GLU A 266 -10.15 4.12 19.32
CA GLU A 266 -11.38 3.44 18.95
C GLU A 266 -12.39 4.49 18.47
N VAL A 267 -13.18 4.15 17.46
CA VAL A 267 -14.26 4.99 16.93
C VAL A 267 -15.48 4.10 16.75
N ASP A 268 -16.54 4.39 17.49
CA ASP A 268 -17.79 3.66 17.40
C ASP A 268 -18.78 4.38 16.49
N VAL A 269 -19.39 3.61 15.59
CA VAL A 269 -20.40 4.12 14.66
C VAL A 269 -21.64 3.26 14.73
N LEU A 270 -22.76 3.92 15.05
CA LEU A 270 -24.07 3.28 15.05
C LEU A 270 -24.68 3.37 13.66
N VAL A 271 -25.01 2.22 13.08
CA VAL A 271 -25.64 2.13 11.75
C VAL A 271 -26.91 1.30 11.77
N ARG A 272 -27.83 1.59 10.85
CA ARG A 272 -29.14 0.92 10.79
C ARG A 272 -29.65 0.84 9.37
N ARG A 273 -30.27 -0.29 8.99
CA ARG A 273 -30.99 -0.42 7.72
C ARG A 273 -32.41 0.12 7.83
N ASP A 274 -32.98 0.57 6.72
CA ASP A 274 -34.38 0.99 6.69
C ASP A 274 -35.31 -0.18 7.09
N GLY A 275 -36.23 0.10 8.01
CA GLY A 275 -37.13 -0.89 8.59
C GLY A 275 -36.58 -1.74 9.74
N GLU A 276 -35.32 -1.54 10.16
CA GLU A 276 -34.80 -2.14 11.40
C GLU A 276 -35.10 -1.24 12.61
N ASP A 277 -35.48 -1.84 13.75
CA ASP A 277 -35.82 -1.12 14.98
C ASP A 277 -34.61 -0.83 15.88
N SER A 278 -33.45 -1.42 15.57
CA SER A 278 -32.23 -1.32 16.37
C SER A 278 -31.03 -0.90 15.53
N TYR A 279 -30.13 -0.12 16.13
CA TYR A 279 -28.82 0.17 15.55
C TYR A 279 -27.86 -1.01 15.79
N THR A 280 -27.01 -1.27 14.81
CA THR A 280 -25.82 -2.13 14.92
C THR A 280 -24.62 -1.23 15.19
N MET A 281 -23.76 -1.63 16.11
CA MET A 281 -22.54 -0.86 16.41
C MET A 281 -21.38 -1.42 15.61
N VAL A 282 -20.66 -0.55 14.92
CA VAL A 282 -19.39 -0.89 14.27
C VAL A 282 -18.29 -0.14 14.99
N SER A 283 -17.50 -0.89 15.76
CA SER A 283 -16.31 -0.40 16.45
C SER A 283 -15.10 -0.49 15.52
N TRP A 284 -14.39 0.61 15.35
CA TRP A 284 -13.21 0.72 14.50
C TRP A 284 -11.98 1.01 15.35
N GLU A 285 -10.96 0.14 15.26
CA GLU A 285 -9.67 0.36 15.91
C GLU A 285 -8.70 0.97 14.89
N LEU A 286 -8.18 2.16 15.19
CA LEU A 286 -7.21 2.86 14.36
C LEU A 286 -5.91 3.09 15.11
N SER A 287 -4.78 2.92 14.43
CA SER A 287 -3.47 3.36 14.92
C SER A 287 -2.92 4.47 14.03
N GLN A 288 -2.17 5.38 14.64
CA GLN A 288 -1.43 6.41 13.95
C GLN A 288 -0.08 5.86 13.45
N TYR A 289 0.13 5.92 12.14
CA TYR A 289 1.36 5.57 11.44
C TYR A 289 1.91 6.80 10.69
N ASP A 290 3.04 7.31 11.14
CA ASP A 290 3.75 8.45 10.54
C ASP A 290 2.83 9.66 10.27
N GLY A 291 1.90 9.93 11.19
CA GLY A 291 0.94 11.03 11.10
C GLY A 291 -0.36 10.74 10.35
N ASN A 292 -0.61 9.49 9.93
CA ASN A 292 -1.89 9.07 9.32
C ASN A 292 -2.57 8.01 10.17
N TRP A 293 -3.87 8.10 10.33
CA TRP A 293 -4.67 7.07 10.99
C TRP A 293 -5.05 5.98 10.00
N LEU A 294 -4.81 4.72 10.38
CA LEU A 294 -5.11 3.54 9.58
C LEU A 294 -5.88 2.53 10.43
N ILE A 295 -6.79 1.82 9.79
CA ILE A 295 -7.71 0.86 10.41
C ILE A 295 -6.96 -0.45 10.66
N ASP A 296 -6.68 -0.76 11.93
CA ASP A 296 -6.06 -2.03 12.34
C ASP A 296 -7.09 -3.15 12.35
N SER A 297 -8.29 -2.88 12.87
CA SER A 297 -9.38 -3.85 12.97
C SER A 297 -10.74 -3.16 12.99
N LEU A 298 -11.80 -3.93 12.74
CA LEU A 298 -13.18 -3.51 13.00
C LEU A 298 -13.93 -4.66 13.64
N ASN A 299 -14.91 -4.34 14.47
CA ASN A 299 -15.82 -5.29 15.09
C ASN A 299 -17.26 -4.82 14.92
N ILE A 300 -18.17 -5.77 14.64
CA ILE A 300 -19.59 -5.51 14.44
C ILE A 300 -20.33 -6.17 15.59
N ILE A 301 -21.11 -5.39 16.35
CA ILE A 301 -21.75 -5.76 17.62
C ILE A 301 -23.26 -5.55 17.53
#